data_AF-A0A3A6TDU8-F1
#
_entry.id   AF-A0A3A6TDU8-F1
#
_cell.length_a   1.000
_cell.length_b   1.000
_cell.length_c   1.000
_cell.angle_alpha   90.00
_cell.angle_beta   90.00
_cell.angle_gamma   90.00
#
_symmetry.space_group_name_H-M   'P 1'
#
loop_
_entity.id
_entity.type
_entity.pdbx_description
1 polymer ?
#
loop_
_entity_poly.entity_id
_entity_poly.type
_entity_poly.pdbx_seq_one_letter_code
_entity_poly.pdbx_strand_id
1 'polypeptide(L)'
;MLCCFGGSSAFRLRPHYLFFNFFVIFCSLLLSSCKQTGSTLKVRLMWDQTPISCASILPIESKWTLNQIQFYLSEFKNNGQSLPLISKNNHHQQSSIALIGSPCNGEKNTQNANWNLYFNNEIEEGTFSFTLGVPFKINHLNPLKQSAPLNQSDMFWTWQQGHKFLRIDLGKGTKDPKTYYQTGWQFHLGSTGCKAESILRSPKTPCRYPNQIHFSFDYQNQSSLVFNLKPLLAPILTNPEMSRTSCMSNMTSNTCRQLVSSLQLDEGVWQLK
;
A
#
# COMPACT_ATOMS: atom_id res chain seq x y z
N MET A 1 -5.40 -32.08 102.57
CA MET A 1 -4.01 -32.48 102.86
C MET A 1 -3.34 -32.71 101.50
N LEU A 2 -2.24 -31.97 101.20
CA LEU A 2 -1.45 -31.86 99.94
C LEU A 2 -2.18 -31.20 98.73
N CYS A 3 -1.86 -29.98 98.22
CA CYS A 3 -0.64 -29.42 97.54
C CYS A 3 -0.25 -30.21 96.25
N CYS A 4 0.08 -29.69 95.05
CA CYS A 4 0.32 -28.36 94.45
C CYS A 4 0.52 -28.49 92.90
N PHE A 5 0.52 -27.35 92.16
CA PHE A 5 0.98 -27.06 90.76
C PHE A 5 0.07 -27.53 89.59
N GLY A 6 -0.29 -26.75 88.55
CA GLY A 6 0.23 -25.49 88.00
C GLY A 6 0.83 -25.71 86.59
N GLY A 7 0.21 -25.19 85.51
CA GLY A 7 0.86 -25.09 84.18
C GLY A 7 -0.05 -25.15 82.96
N SER A 8 -0.22 -24.02 82.28
CA SER A 8 -0.94 -23.84 81.01
C SER A 8 -0.20 -24.43 79.80
N SER A 9 -0.93 -25.05 78.87
CA SER A 9 -0.43 -25.42 77.54
C SER A 9 -1.23 -24.69 76.46
N ALA A 10 -0.59 -23.68 75.87
CA ALA A 10 -1.06 -22.90 74.74
C ALA A 10 -0.97 -23.73 73.43
N PHE A 11 -2.07 -23.76 72.68
CA PHE A 11 -2.10 -24.27 71.31
C PHE A 11 -1.27 -23.35 70.38
N ARG A 12 -0.12 -23.83 69.92
CA ARG A 12 0.66 -23.21 68.82
C ARG A 12 0.10 -23.66 67.48
N LEU A 13 -0.72 -22.83 66.83
CA LEU A 13 -1.00 -22.93 65.40
C LEU A 13 0.18 -22.32 64.62
N ARG A 14 0.79 -23.12 63.73
CA ARG A 14 1.94 -22.73 62.90
C ARG A 14 1.51 -21.75 61.78
N PRO A 15 2.14 -20.58 61.62
CA PRO A 15 1.72 -19.55 60.66
C PRO A 15 2.45 -19.63 59.31
N HIS A 16 2.66 -20.83 58.74
CA HIS A 16 3.48 -20.98 57.52
C HIS A 16 2.76 -21.38 56.23
N TYR A 17 1.44 -21.64 56.25
CA TYR A 17 0.71 -22.08 55.05
C TYR A 17 -0.21 -21.03 54.41
N LEU A 18 -0.37 -19.84 55.03
CA LEU A 18 -1.26 -18.79 54.50
C LEU A 18 -0.56 -17.78 53.59
N PHE A 19 0.77 -17.62 53.68
CA PHE A 19 1.51 -16.67 52.84
C PHE A 19 1.86 -17.19 51.44
N PHE A 20 1.88 -18.51 51.22
CA PHE A 20 2.27 -19.08 49.93
C PHE A 20 1.13 -19.08 48.89
N ASN A 21 -0.13 -19.07 49.35
CA ASN A 21 -1.29 -19.07 48.45
C ASN A 21 -1.66 -17.68 47.89
N PHE A 22 -1.27 -16.59 48.56
CA PHE A 22 -1.56 -15.24 48.07
C PHE A 22 -0.63 -14.79 46.93
N PHE A 23 0.60 -15.32 46.87
CA PHE A 23 1.57 -14.97 45.84
C PHE A 23 1.27 -15.65 44.48
N VAL A 24 0.65 -16.83 44.50
CA VAL A 24 0.28 -17.57 43.28
C VAL A 24 -1.00 -17.00 42.64
N ILE A 25 -1.93 -16.49 43.46
CA ILE A 25 -3.19 -15.89 42.96
C ILE A 25 -2.93 -14.50 42.35
N PHE A 26 -1.98 -13.72 42.88
CA PHE A 26 -1.65 -12.40 42.33
C PHE A 26 -0.84 -12.46 41.02
N CYS A 27 -0.10 -13.55 40.78
CA CYS A 27 0.64 -13.75 39.53
C CYS A 27 -0.24 -14.25 38.37
N SER A 28 -1.47 -14.68 38.65
CA SER A 28 -2.41 -15.26 37.67
C SER A 28 -3.30 -14.22 36.98
N LEU A 29 -3.31 -12.96 37.44
CA LEU A 29 -4.16 -11.88 36.93
C LEU A 29 -3.43 -10.88 36.00
N LEU A 30 -2.16 -11.13 35.67
CA LEU A 30 -1.34 -10.27 34.79
C LEU A 30 -0.96 -10.93 33.45
N LEU A 31 -1.70 -11.95 33.03
CA LEU A 31 -1.67 -12.44 31.65
C LEU A 31 -2.83 -11.82 30.86
N SER A 32 -2.92 -10.49 30.86
CA SER A 32 -3.55 -9.76 29.76
C SER A 32 -2.66 -9.97 28.54
N SER A 33 -2.90 -11.09 27.86
CA SER A 33 -2.40 -11.33 26.51
C SER A 33 -2.85 -10.14 25.67
N CYS A 34 -1.91 -9.23 25.39
CA CYS A 34 -2.12 -8.16 24.44
C CYS A 34 -2.25 -8.86 23.08
N LYS A 35 -3.48 -9.24 22.74
CA LYS A 35 -3.80 -9.83 21.44
C LYS A 35 -3.45 -8.74 20.44
N GLN A 36 -2.34 -8.90 19.73
CA GLN A 36 -1.93 -7.93 18.72
C GLN A 36 -2.91 -8.05 17.56
N THR A 37 -3.98 -7.24 17.59
CA THR A 37 -5.04 -7.24 16.60
C THR A 37 -4.59 -6.44 15.40
N GLY A 38 -3.77 -7.06 14.55
CA GLY A 38 -3.52 -6.52 13.21
C GLY A 38 -4.75 -6.69 12.33
N SER A 39 -4.96 -5.77 11.38
CA SER A 39 -6.02 -5.89 10.38
C SER A 39 -5.46 -6.08 8.98
N THR A 40 -6.29 -6.56 8.08
CA THR A 40 -5.96 -6.70 6.64
C THR A 40 -7.00 -5.97 5.82
N LEU A 41 -6.57 -5.07 4.94
CA LEU A 41 -7.41 -4.43 3.94
C LEU A 41 -7.07 -5.00 2.56
N LYS A 42 -8.05 -5.62 1.90
CA LYS A 42 -7.86 -6.20 0.56
C LYS A 42 -7.92 -5.11 -0.50
N VAL A 43 -6.96 -5.06 -1.40
CA VAL A 43 -7.02 -4.17 -2.55
C VAL A 43 -7.59 -4.91 -3.75
N ARG A 44 -8.67 -4.39 -4.34
CA ARG A 44 -9.36 -5.02 -5.47
C ARG A 44 -9.20 -4.19 -6.71
N LEU A 45 -8.61 -4.77 -7.75
CA LEU A 45 -8.55 -4.16 -9.07
C LEU A 45 -9.83 -4.44 -9.86
N MET A 46 -10.51 -3.39 -10.30
CA MET A 46 -11.80 -3.48 -10.97
C MET A 46 -11.79 -2.68 -12.28
N TRP A 47 -12.59 -3.15 -13.23
CA TRP A 47 -13.11 -2.36 -14.32
C TRP A 47 -14.62 -2.24 -14.10
N ASP A 48 -15.07 -1.09 -13.61
CA ASP A 48 -16.45 -0.91 -13.17
C ASP A 48 -16.83 -1.92 -12.07
N GLN A 49 -17.76 -2.83 -12.36
CA GLN A 49 -18.18 -3.90 -11.48
C GLN A 49 -17.47 -5.24 -11.75
N THR A 50 -16.61 -5.30 -12.77
CA THR A 50 -15.90 -6.52 -13.18
C THR A 50 -14.50 -6.57 -12.56
N PRO A 51 -14.16 -7.59 -11.75
CA PRO A 51 -12.80 -7.80 -11.31
C PRO A 51 -11.87 -8.04 -12.50
N ILE A 52 -10.71 -7.40 -12.50
CA ILE A 52 -9.67 -7.60 -13.51
C ILE A 52 -8.35 -7.97 -12.85
N SER A 53 -7.51 -8.67 -13.58
CA SER A 53 -6.19 -9.13 -13.15
C SER A 53 -5.18 -9.05 -14.30
N CYS A 54 -3.97 -9.53 -14.09
CA CYS A 54 -2.97 -9.65 -15.17
C CYS A 54 -3.54 -10.41 -16.37
N ALA A 55 -3.13 -9.99 -17.57
CA ALA A 55 -3.58 -10.53 -18.85
C ALA A 55 -5.09 -10.39 -19.14
N SER A 56 -5.84 -9.68 -18.27
CA SER A 56 -7.23 -9.33 -18.58
C SER A 56 -7.28 -8.43 -19.81
N ILE A 57 -8.18 -8.76 -20.73
CA ILE A 57 -8.55 -7.88 -21.85
C ILE A 57 -9.51 -6.84 -21.27
N LEU A 58 -9.13 -5.57 -21.36
CA LEU A 58 -9.99 -4.47 -20.93
C LEU A 58 -11.26 -4.46 -21.80
N PRO A 59 -12.46 -4.34 -21.20
CA PRO A 59 -13.73 -4.45 -21.91
C PRO A 59 -14.07 -3.13 -22.63
N ILE A 60 -13.23 -2.80 -23.62
CA ILE A 60 -13.33 -1.68 -24.56
C ILE A 60 -13.00 -2.18 -25.97
N GLU A 61 -13.49 -1.49 -27.00
CA GLU A 61 -13.35 -1.91 -28.39
C GLU A 61 -11.91 -2.16 -28.84
N SER A 62 -10.97 -1.37 -28.31
CA SER A 62 -9.54 -1.46 -28.63
C SER A 62 -8.83 -2.68 -28.01
N LYS A 63 -9.51 -3.48 -27.17
CA LYS A 63 -9.06 -4.77 -26.62
C LYS A 63 -7.61 -4.76 -26.10
N TRP A 64 -7.27 -3.74 -25.31
CA TRP A 64 -5.98 -3.68 -24.63
C TRP A 64 -5.87 -4.78 -23.57
N THR A 65 -4.70 -5.39 -23.46
CA THR A 65 -4.36 -6.38 -22.42
C THR A 65 -3.58 -5.70 -21.31
N LEU A 66 -3.95 -5.94 -20.05
CA LEU A 66 -3.22 -5.45 -18.88
C LEU A 66 -1.94 -6.24 -18.66
N ASN A 67 -0.81 -5.66 -19.05
CA ASN A 67 0.50 -6.30 -19.05
C ASN A 67 1.33 -6.03 -17.81
N GLN A 68 1.03 -4.97 -17.06
CA GLN A 68 1.63 -4.70 -15.75
C GLN A 68 0.75 -3.71 -14.99
N ILE A 69 0.60 -3.91 -13.68
CA ILE A 69 0.03 -2.90 -12.80
C ILE A 69 0.68 -2.94 -11.43
N GLN A 70 1.36 -1.87 -11.03
CA GLN A 70 1.91 -1.76 -9.68
C GLN A 70 1.86 -0.31 -9.20
N PHE A 71 1.65 -0.10 -7.91
CA PHE A 71 1.61 1.23 -7.31
C PHE A 71 2.00 1.23 -5.83
N TYR A 72 2.57 2.35 -5.39
CA TYR A 72 2.92 2.58 -4.00
C TYR A 72 1.80 3.32 -3.27
N LEU A 73 1.35 2.75 -2.15
CA LEU A 73 0.51 3.43 -1.17
C LEU A 73 1.35 3.70 0.08
N SER A 74 1.31 4.92 0.60
CA SER A 74 2.12 5.34 1.75
C SER A 74 1.36 6.27 2.68
N GLU A 75 1.98 6.62 3.80
CA GLU A 75 1.48 7.63 4.75
C GLU A 75 0.06 7.35 5.27
N PHE A 76 -0.24 6.08 5.54
CA PHE A 76 -1.53 5.64 6.06
C PHE A 76 -1.84 6.31 7.41
N LYS A 77 -3.07 6.78 7.54
CA LYS A 77 -3.61 7.32 8.80
C LYS A 77 -5.03 6.84 9.04
N ASN A 78 -5.37 6.68 10.31
CA ASN A 78 -6.72 6.44 10.78
C ASN A 78 -7.02 7.45 11.91
N ASN A 79 -8.10 8.21 11.75
CA ASN A 79 -8.50 9.31 12.64
C ASN A 79 -7.36 10.31 12.92
N GLY A 80 -6.58 10.62 11.88
CA GLY A 80 -5.45 11.55 11.93
C GLY A 80 -4.15 10.97 12.51
N GLN A 81 -4.19 9.78 13.11
CA GLN A 81 -3.03 9.09 13.66
C GLN A 81 -2.37 8.21 12.61
N SER A 82 -1.04 8.06 12.67
CA SER A 82 -0.32 7.17 11.76
C SER A 82 -0.75 5.72 11.99
N LEU A 83 -1.07 5.04 10.90
CA LEU A 83 -1.47 3.63 10.91
C LEU A 83 -0.36 2.78 10.27
N PRO A 84 0.59 2.24 11.06
CA PRO A 84 1.74 1.55 10.53
C PRO A 84 1.39 0.16 10.00
N LEU A 85 2.07 -0.22 8.93
CA LEU A 85 2.02 -1.52 8.29
C LEU A 85 2.95 -2.54 8.97
N ILE A 86 2.63 -3.83 8.83
CA ILE A 86 3.50 -4.94 9.25
C ILE A 86 4.72 -5.02 8.31
N SER A 87 5.92 -4.78 8.83
CA SER A 87 7.15 -4.80 8.03
C SER A 87 7.95 -6.10 8.13
N LYS A 88 7.78 -6.86 9.22
CA LYS A 88 8.56 -8.07 9.47
C LYS A 88 8.17 -9.19 8.50
N ASN A 89 9.16 -9.80 7.85
CA ASN A 89 9.00 -10.90 6.89
C ASN A 89 8.02 -10.58 5.74
N ASN A 90 7.90 -9.30 5.38
CA ASN A 90 7.04 -8.86 4.28
C ASN A 90 7.88 -8.12 3.24
N HIS A 91 7.97 -8.67 2.02
CA HIS A 91 8.73 -8.08 0.93
C HIS A 91 7.95 -7.02 0.13
N HIS A 92 6.65 -6.85 0.41
CA HIS A 92 5.77 -5.93 -0.29
C HIS A 92 5.41 -4.68 0.52
N GLN A 93 5.83 -4.59 1.79
CA GLN A 93 5.55 -3.42 2.62
C GLN A 93 6.62 -3.19 3.70
N GLN A 94 6.82 -1.92 4.01
CA GLN A 94 7.51 -1.40 5.18
C GLN A 94 6.48 -0.66 6.05
N SER A 95 6.88 -0.20 7.24
CA SER A 95 5.97 0.42 8.20
C SER A 95 5.11 1.58 7.65
N SER A 96 5.60 2.32 6.64
CA SER A 96 4.92 3.50 6.10
C SER A 96 4.60 3.42 4.61
N ILE A 97 4.87 2.30 3.94
CA ILE A 97 4.71 2.18 2.48
C ILE A 97 4.51 0.73 2.05
N ALA A 98 3.59 0.50 1.12
CA ALA A 98 3.33 -0.77 0.49
C ALA A 98 3.42 -0.65 -1.04
N LEU A 99 3.92 -1.70 -1.69
CA LEU A 99 3.79 -1.92 -3.11
C LEU A 99 2.65 -2.90 -3.35
N ILE A 100 1.65 -2.44 -4.09
CA ILE A 100 0.45 -3.19 -4.45
C ILE A 100 0.48 -3.44 -5.95
N GLY A 101 -0.08 -4.56 -6.38
CA GLY A 101 -0.21 -4.93 -7.78
C GLY A 101 0.62 -6.16 -8.16
N SER A 102 0.85 -6.35 -9.45
CA SER A 102 1.59 -7.47 -10.03
C SER A 102 2.41 -7.03 -11.24
N PRO A 103 3.69 -7.48 -11.37
CA PRO A 103 4.52 -7.22 -12.54
C PRO A 103 4.07 -8.01 -13.79
N CYS A 104 3.09 -8.91 -13.68
CA CYS A 104 2.40 -9.66 -14.74
C CYS A 104 3.24 -10.50 -15.74
N ASN A 105 4.53 -10.24 -15.96
CA ASN A 105 5.59 -11.08 -16.54
C ASN A 105 5.14 -12.19 -17.53
N GLY A 106 4.30 -11.87 -18.51
CA GLY A 106 3.81 -12.83 -19.51
C GLY A 106 3.14 -14.07 -18.91
N GLU A 107 2.26 -13.89 -17.91
CA GLU A 107 1.44 -14.91 -17.23
C GLU A 107 2.21 -15.90 -16.32
N LYS A 108 3.52 -16.02 -16.44
CA LYS A 108 4.29 -17.10 -15.77
C LYS A 108 4.74 -16.81 -14.34
N ASN A 109 4.62 -15.58 -13.85
CA ASN A 109 5.10 -15.28 -12.50
C ASN A 109 4.31 -14.18 -11.78
N THR A 110 3.17 -14.55 -11.20
CA THR A 110 2.42 -13.74 -10.23
C THR A 110 2.95 -13.89 -8.80
N GLN A 111 4.08 -14.58 -8.57
CA GLN A 111 4.62 -14.83 -7.22
C GLN A 111 4.98 -13.56 -6.46
N ASN A 112 5.23 -12.45 -7.18
CA ASN A 112 5.49 -11.13 -6.60
C ASN A 112 4.26 -10.22 -6.60
N ALA A 113 3.05 -10.76 -6.82
CA ALA A 113 1.83 -9.98 -6.71
C ALA A 113 1.46 -9.76 -5.24
N ASN A 114 1.06 -8.54 -4.90
CA ASN A 114 0.49 -8.21 -3.60
C ASN A 114 -0.79 -7.41 -3.75
N TRP A 115 -1.88 -7.90 -3.16
CA TRP A 115 -3.20 -7.25 -3.18
C TRP A 115 -3.76 -7.10 -1.77
N ASN A 116 -2.89 -7.10 -0.76
CA ASN A 116 -3.28 -6.94 0.63
C ASN A 116 -2.41 -5.87 1.29
N LEU A 117 -3.03 -5.12 2.20
CA LEU A 117 -2.36 -4.25 3.15
C LEU A 117 -2.51 -4.88 4.52
N TYR A 118 -1.40 -5.15 5.19
CA TYR A 118 -1.40 -5.69 6.55
C TYR A 118 -1.00 -4.61 7.55
N PHE A 119 -1.90 -4.23 8.44
CA PHE A 119 -1.69 -3.20 9.46
C PHE A 119 -1.33 -3.82 10.81
N ASN A 120 -0.51 -3.12 11.59
CA ASN A 120 -0.15 -3.56 12.95
C ASN A 120 -1.34 -3.48 13.93
N ASN A 121 -2.30 -2.61 13.63
CA ASN A 121 -3.49 -2.34 14.44
C ASN A 121 -4.76 -2.51 13.57
N GLU A 122 -5.91 -2.57 14.20
CA GLU A 122 -7.20 -2.48 13.52
C GLU A 122 -7.41 -1.08 12.91
N ILE A 123 -8.18 -1.04 11.81
CA ILE A 123 -8.68 0.22 11.26
C ILE A 123 -9.98 0.49 11.99
N GLU A 124 -10.03 1.57 12.78
CA GLU A 124 -11.24 2.00 13.45
C GLU A 124 -12.13 2.77 12.49
N GLU A 125 -13.44 2.78 12.77
CA GLU A 125 -14.39 3.62 12.05
C GLU A 125 -13.98 5.11 12.10
N GLY A 126 -14.25 5.84 11.01
CA GLY A 126 -13.91 7.24 10.85
C GLY A 126 -12.95 7.50 9.69
N THR A 127 -12.12 8.53 9.81
CA THR A 127 -11.32 9.01 8.68
C THR A 127 -10.13 8.08 8.41
N PHE A 128 -10.15 7.37 7.29
CA PHE A 128 -9.02 6.59 6.78
C PHE A 128 -8.39 7.33 5.60
N SER A 129 -7.07 7.50 5.60
CA SER A 129 -6.36 8.20 4.53
C SER A 129 -5.03 7.56 4.18
N PHE A 130 -4.59 7.77 2.94
CA PHE A 130 -3.29 7.33 2.43
C PHE A 130 -2.85 8.24 1.27
N THR A 131 -1.59 8.10 0.87
CA THR A 131 -1.00 8.77 -0.29
C THR A 131 -0.70 7.74 -1.38
N LEU A 132 -1.17 7.95 -2.61
CA LEU A 132 -0.62 7.30 -3.80
C LEU A 132 0.70 8.00 -4.13
N GLY A 133 1.81 7.32 -3.82
CA GLY A 133 3.14 7.86 -4.03
C GLY A 133 4.19 7.36 -3.04
N VAL A 134 5.43 7.78 -3.29
CA VAL A 134 6.58 7.52 -2.41
C VAL A 134 7.00 8.84 -1.73
N PRO A 135 7.10 8.89 -0.39
CA PRO A 135 7.50 10.10 0.31
C PRO A 135 8.87 10.60 -0.17
N PHE A 136 8.99 11.92 -0.36
CA PHE A 136 10.19 12.55 -0.94
C PHE A 136 11.51 12.09 -0.28
N LYS A 137 11.51 11.96 1.05
CA LYS A 137 12.68 11.55 1.85
C LYS A 137 13.26 10.19 1.43
N ILE A 138 12.43 9.30 0.88
CA ILE A 138 12.84 7.95 0.46
C ILE A 138 12.72 7.72 -1.05
N ASN A 139 12.06 8.63 -1.79
CA ASN A 139 11.79 8.47 -3.22
C ASN A 139 13.04 8.49 -4.10
N HIS A 140 14.05 9.28 -3.74
CA HIS A 140 15.23 9.49 -4.58
C HIS A 140 16.49 8.80 -4.05
N LEU A 141 16.35 7.94 -3.03
CA LEU A 141 17.48 7.20 -2.49
C LEU A 141 17.98 6.16 -3.51
N ASN A 142 19.17 5.63 -3.27
CA ASN A 142 19.74 4.60 -4.13
C ASN A 142 18.92 3.29 -3.97
N PRO A 143 18.20 2.82 -5.00
CA PRO A 143 17.32 1.66 -4.90
C PRO A 143 18.10 0.37 -4.56
N LEU A 144 19.38 0.28 -4.93
CA LEU A 144 20.23 -0.88 -4.62
C LEU A 144 20.56 -1.00 -3.12
N LYS A 145 20.36 0.08 -2.35
CA LYS A 145 20.58 0.12 -0.89
C LYS A 145 19.29 0.16 -0.10
N GLN A 146 18.14 0.30 -0.77
CA GLN A 146 16.85 0.29 -0.10
C GLN A 146 16.42 -1.15 0.16
N SER A 147 15.66 -1.35 1.23
CA SER A 147 14.96 -2.61 1.47
C SER A 147 13.72 -2.70 0.57
N ALA A 148 13.22 -3.92 0.39
CA ALA A 148 11.94 -4.14 -0.26
C ALA A 148 10.81 -3.34 0.45
N PRO A 149 9.82 -2.79 -0.29
CA PRO A 149 9.61 -2.93 -1.73
C PRO A 149 10.28 -1.85 -2.61
N LEU A 150 11.17 -1.02 -2.05
CA LEU A 150 11.81 0.10 -2.77
C LEU A 150 13.08 -0.31 -3.55
N ASN A 151 13.45 -1.59 -3.50
CA ASN A 151 14.54 -2.15 -4.31
C ASN A 151 14.06 -2.78 -5.64
N GLN A 152 12.78 -2.61 -5.99
CA GLN A 152 12.23 -3.13 -7.24
C GLN A 152 12.66 -2.23 -8.42
N SER A 153 13.67 -2.68 -9.18
CA SER A 153 14.34 -1.87 -10.21
C SER A 153 13.41 -1.32 -11.30
N ASP A 154 12.39 -2.09 -11.71
CA ASP A 154 11.44 -1.70 -12.75
C ASP A 154 10.37 -0.71 -12.25
N MET A 155 10.28 -0.48 -10.94
CA MET A 155 9.54 0.62 -10.31
C MET A 155 10.40 1.86 -10.05
N PHE A 156 11.68 1.85 -10.42
CA PHE A 156 12.56 3.01 -10.33
C PHE A 156 12.74 3.66 -11.72
N TRP A 157 12.80 4.99 -11.81
CA TRP A 157 13.10 5.69 -13.07
C TRP A 157 14.58 6.06 -13.17
N THR A 158 15.02 7.01 -12.36
CA THR A 158 16.38 7.56 -12.31
C THR A 158 16.62 8.13 -10.92
N TRP A 159 17.86 8.40 -10.51
CA TRP A 159 18.09 9.04 -9.20
C TRP A 159 17.47 10.43 -9.12
N GLN A 160 17.45 11.18 -10.22
CA GLN A 160 16.80 12.48 -10.26
C GLN A 160 15.27 12.40 -10.12
N GLN A 161 14.61 11.45 -10.78
CA GLN A 161 13.13 11.34 -10.79
C GLN A 161 12.57 10.45 -9.68
N GLY A 162 13.38 9.53 -9.15
CA GLY A 162 13.00 8.60 -8.09
C GLY A 162 12.18 7.42 -8.62
N HIS A 163 11.21 6.99 -7.81
CA HIS A 163 10.33 5.87 -8.09
C HIS A 163 9.12 6.28 -8.94
N LYS A 164 8.61 5.32 -9.71
CA LYS A 164 7.27 5.32 -10.27
C LYS A 164 6.29 5.05 -9.13
N PHE A 165 5.31 5.93 -8.94
CA PHE A 165 4.26 5.82 -7.94
C PHE A 165 3.13 4.91 -8.39
N LEU A 166 2.84 4.92 -9.69
CA LEU A 166 1.90 4.02 -10.37
C LEU A 166 2.54 3.66 -11.71
N ARG A 167 2.47 2.39 -12.07
CA ARG A 167 2.88 1.87 -13.36
C ARG A 167 1.75 1.01 -13.90
N ILE A 168 1.19 1.40 -15.04
CA ILE A 168 0.26 0.61 -15.84
C ILE A 168 0.89 0.45 -17.21
N ASP A 169 1.10 -0.79 -17.63
CA ASP A 169 1.50 -1.11 -19.00
C ASP A 169 0.40 -1.94 -19.67
N LEU A 170 0.03 -1.53 -20.88
CA LEU A 170 -0.95 -2.19 -21.72
C LEU A 170 -0.29 -2.70 -23.00
N GLY A 171 -0.71 -3.85 -23.47
CA GLY A 171 -0.35 -4.40 -24.78
C GLY A 171 -1.55 -4.51 -25.71
N LYS A 172 -1.31 -4.63 -27.01
CA LYS A 172 -2.33 -5.09 -27.98
C LYS A 172 -2.04 -6.54 -28.38
N GLY A 173 -3.07 -7.38 -28.32
CA GLY A 173 -2.99 -8.78 -28.73
C GLY A 173 -2.83 -9.00 -30.25
N THR A 174 -3.11 -8.00 -31.07
CA THR A 174 -3.00 -8.09 -32.53
C THR A 174 -2.07 -7.03 -33.11
N LYS A 175 -1.12 -7.48 -33.93
CA LYS A 175 -0.36 -6.61 -34.85
C LYS A 175 -1.28 -6.28 -36.02
N ASP A 176 -2.07 -5.22 -35.92
CA ASP A 176 -2.81 -4.73 -37.09
C ASP A 176 -1.83 -4.02 -38.04
N PRO A 177 -1.69 -4.50 -39.31
CA PRO A 177 -0.77 -3.92 -40.29
C PRO A 177 -1.05 -2.44 -40.59
N LYS A 178 -2.27 -1.93 -40.33
CA LYS A 178 -2.67 -0.53 -40.53
C LYS A 178 -2.36 0.36 -39.32
N THR A 179 -2.12 -0.21 -38.13
CA THR A 179 -1.78 0.52 -36.89
C THR A 179 -0.36 0.15 -36.44
N TYR A 180 0.59 0.32 -37.35
CA TYR A 180 1.97 -0.15 -37.27
C TYR A 180 2.83 0.40 -36.09
N TYR A 181 2.32 1.32 -35.27
CA TYR A 181 3.18 2.10 -34.35
C TYR A 181 2.94 1.91 -32.84
N GLN A 182 1.85 1.26 -32.42
CA GLN A 182 1.60 1.06 -30.98
C GLN A 182 1.24 -0.38 -30.64
N THR A 183 2.28 -1.15 -30.31
CA THR A 183 2.14 -2.47 -29.69
C THR A 183 1.90 -2.39 -28.19
N GLY A 184 1.99 -1.20 -27.59
CA GLY A 184 1.75 -0.96 -26.18
C GLY A 184 1.41 0.49 -25.84
N TRP A 185 0.86 0.69 -24.64
CA TRP A 185 0.54 1.99 -24.06
C TRP A 185 0.90 1.97 -22.57
N GLN A 186 1.40 3.09 -22.05
CA GLN A 186 1.94 3.14 -20.69
C GLN A 186 1.40 4.36 -19.95
N PHE A 187 1.10 4.16 -18.67
CA PHE A 187 0.90 5.24 -17.72
C PHE A 187 1.80 5.03 -16.50
N HIS A 188 2.84 5.86 -16.41
CA HIS A 188 3.76 5.90 -15.31
C HIS A 188 3.59 7.24 -14.57
N LEU A 189 3.07 7.17 -13.35
CA LEU A 189 3.00 8.28 -12.40
C LEU A 189 4.28 8.37 -11.57
N GLY A 190 4.79 9.57 -11.30
CA GLY A 190 5.89 9.80 -10.36
C GLY A 190 6.37 11.25 -10.42
N SER A 191 7.35 11.62 -9.59
CA SER A 191 7.81 13.01 -9.50
C SER A 191 8.52 13.50 -10.77
N THR A 192 8.21 14.73 -11.21
CA THR A 192 8.86 15.37 -12.37
C THR A 192 9.24 16.83 -12.09
N GLY A 193 10.11 17.40 -12.94
CA GLY A 193 10.68 18.73 -12.70
C GLY A 193 11.58 18.78 -11.47
N CYS A 194 12.26 17.66 -11.16
CA CYS A 194 13.23 17.55 -10.08
C CYS A 194 14.55 18.23 -10.46
N LYS A 195 15.09 19.07 -9.58
CA LYS A 195 16.39 19.74 -9.77
C LYS A 195 17.48 19.03 -8.98
N ALA A 196 18.53 18.60 -9.67
CA ALA A 196 19.70 17.93 -9.10
C ALA A 196 20.95 18.33 -9.89
N GLU A 197 22.13 18.06 -9.33
CA GLU A 197 23.43 18.29 -9.99
C GLU A 197 23.55 17.52 -11.31
N SER A 198 22.91 16.35 -11.42
CA SER A 198 22.76 15.58 -12.66
C SER A 198 21.60 14.58 -12.55
N ILE A 199 21.30 13.87 -13.64
CA ILE A 199 20.30 12.77 -13.64
C ILE A 199 20.69 11.59 -12.73
N LEU A 200 22.00 11.47 -12.45
CA LEU A 200 22.59 10.47 -11.55
C LEU A 200 22.83 11.07 -10.16
N ARG A 201 22.00 12.01 -9.71
CA ARG A 201 22.04 12.54 -8.34
C ARG A 201 20.62 12.76 -7.86
N SER A 202 20.40 12.50 -6.58
CA SER A 202 19.13 12.79 -5.92
C SER A 202 18.93 14.31 -5.80
N PRO A 203 17.72 14.83 -6.03
CA PRO A 203 17.40 16.21 -5.73
C PRO A 203 17.48 16.48 -4.22
N LYS A 204 17.91 17.68 -3.84
CA LYS A 204 17.99 18.10 -2.43
C LYS A 204 16.70 18.76 -1.94
N THR A 205 15.82 19.16 -2.86
CA THR A 205 14.53 19.81 -2.59
C THR A 205 13.40 19.08 -3.32
N PRO A 206 12.15 19.18 -2.84
CA PRO A 206 11.00 18.61 -3.55
C PRO A 206 10.96 19.01 -5.03
N CYS A 207 10.54 18.07 -5.87
CA CYS A 207 10.38 18.32 -7.30
C CYS A 207 9.26 19.32 -7.57
N ARG A 208 9.33 20.03 -8.70
CA ARG A 208 8.28 20.99 -9.10
C ARG A 208 6.90 20.35 -9.16
N TYR A 209 6.83 19.11 -9.65
CA TYR A 209 5.62 18.30 -9.68
C TYR A 209 5.86 17.06 -8.83
N PRO A 210 5.52 17.09 -7.52
CA PRO A 210 5.75 15.96 -6.64
C PRO A 210 4.89 14.76 -7.04
N ASN A 211 3.68 14.99 -7.58
CA ASN A 211 2.72 13.98 -8.04
C ASN A 211 2.32 12.94 -6.99
N GLN A 212 2.41 13.32 -5.71
CA GLN A 212 1.83 12.57 -4.59
C GLN A 212 0.36 12.97 -4.46
N ILE A 213 -0.54 11.98 -4.45
CA ILE A 213 -1.99 12.21 -4.42
C ILE A 213 -2.53 11.66 -3.11
N HIS A 214 -3.16 12.52 -2.32
CA HIS A 214 -3.70 12.18 -1.01
C HIS A 214 -5.17 11.83 -1.12
N PHE A 215 -5.56 10.70 -0.55
CA PHE A 215 -6.94 10.24 -0.50
C PHE A 215 -7.42 10.14 0.94
N SER A 216 -8.69 10.45 1.17
CA SER A 216 -9.33 10.41 2.48
C SER A 216 -10.76 9.89 2.31
N PHE A 217 -11.12 8.90 3.12
CA PHE A 217 -12.40 8.22 3.05
C PHE A 217 -13.02 8.11 4.45
N ASP A 218 -14.33 7.98 4.49
CA ASP A 218 -15.04 7.51 5.69
C ASP A 218 -15.01 5.97 5.73
N TYR A 219 -14.33 5.42 6.73
CA TYR A 219 -14.22 4.00 6.98
C TYR A 219 -15.30 3.56 7.97
N GLN A 220 -16.07 2.56 7.58
CA GLN A 220 -17.19 1.94 8.30
C GLN A 220 -17.06 0.41 8.19
N ASN A 221 -15.93 -0.14 8.65
CA ASN A 221 -15.60 -1.57 8.63
C ASN A 221 -15.60 -2.23 7.23
N GLN A 222 -15.37 -1.46 6.17
CA GLN A 222 -15.24 -2.03 4.83
C GLN A 222 -14.05 -3.00 4.77
N SER A 223 -14.20 -4.05 3.98
CA SER A 223 -13.20 -5.13 3.89
C SER A 223 -12.18 -4.91 2.79
N SER A 224 -12.45 -3.95 1.89
CA SER A 224 -11.66 -3.76 0.69
C SER A 224 -11.55 -2.30 0.25
N LEU A 225 -10.40 -2.01 -0.36
CA LEU A 225 -10.12 -0.80 -1.12
C LEU A 225 -10.16 -1.15 -2.61
N VAL A 226 -11.12 -0.61 -3.34
CA VAL A 226 -11.27 -0.81 -4.77
C VAL A 226 -10.44 0.23 -5.51
N PHE A 227 -9.64 -0.23 -6.48
CA PHE A 227 -9.05 0.60 -7.52
C PHE A 227 -9.75 0.30 -8.86
N ASN A 228 -10.58 1.22 -9.31
CA ASN A 228 -11.36 1.10 -10.53
C ASN A 228 -10.64 1.81 -11.70
N LEU A 229 -10.20 1.03 -12.69
CA LEU A 229 -9.46 1.56 -13.83
C LEU A 229 -10.36 2.18 -14.91
N LYS A 230 -11.66 1.88 -14.96
CA LYS A 230 -12.56 2.39 -16.00
C LYS A 230 -12.61 3.93 -16.05
N PRO A 231 -12.92 4.65 -14.96
CA PRO A 231 -13.00 6.12 -15.00
C PRO A 231 -11.67 6.77 -15.38
N LEU A 232 -10.54 6.09 -15.10
CA LEU A 232 -9.21 6.58 -15.42
C LEU A 232 -8.80 6.31 -16.88
N LEU A 233 -8.97 5.08 -17.36
CA LEU A 233 -8.40 4.62 -18.62
C LEU A 233 -9.38 4.71 -19.79
N ALA A 234 -10.69 4.49 -19.57
CA ALA A 234 -11.65 4.49 -20.68
C ALA A 234 -11.66 5.82 -21.45
N PRO A 235 -11.70 7.02 -20.81
CA PRO A 235 -11.69 8.29 -21.54
C PRO A 235 -10.45 8.51 -22.42
N ILE A 236 -9.33 7.89 -22.05
CA ILE A 236 -8.06 8.00 -22.78
C ILE A 236 -7.98 6.97 -23.91
N LEU A 237 -8.32 5.71 -23.62
CA LEU A 237 -8.12 4.59 -24.54
C LEU A 237 -9.20 4.50 -25.64
N THR A 238 -10.34 5.16 -25.47
CA THR A 238 -11.36 5.31 -26.52
C THR A 238 -11.18 6.57 -27.37
N ASN A 239 -10.28 7.48 -26.96
CA ASN A 239 -9.96 8.67 -27.73
C ASN A 239 -8.74 8.39 -28.65
N PRO A 240 -8.88 8.46 -29.99
CA PRO A 240 -7.78 8.16 -30.91
C PRO A 240 -6.57 9.07 -30.79
N GLU A 241 -6.75 10.34 -30.42
CA GLU A 241 -5.64 11.28 -30.26
C GLU A 241 -4.87 11.03 -28.96
N MET A 242 -5.59 10.76 -27.87
CA MET A 242 -4.96 10.52 -26.57
C MET A 242 -4.32 9.14 -26.47
N SER A 243 -5.00 8.10 -26.97
CA SER A 243 -4.49 6.72 -26.95
C SER A 243 -3.18 6.54 -27.72
N ARG A 244 -2.86 7.42 -28.68
CA ARG A 244 -1.57 7.45 -29.39
C ARG A 244 -0.38 7.94 -28.54
N THR A 245 -0.64 8.49 -27.36
CA THR A 245 0.41 9.04 -26.50
C THR A 245 0.37 8.39 -25.12
N SER A 246 1.48 7.77 -24.73
CA SER A 246 1.65 7.28 -23.35
C SER A 246 1.84 8.45 -22.37
N CYS A 247 1.70 8.18 -21.08
CA CYS A 247 1.96 9.15 -20.03
C CYS A 247 3.15 8.77 -19.15
N MET A 248 4.16 9.65 -19.11
CA MET A 248 5.35 9.54 -18.24
C MET A 248 5.40 10.69 -17.22
N SER A 249 4.24 11.06 -16.63
CA SER A 249 4.09 12.19 -15.69
C SER A 249 4.54 13.57 -16.21
N ASN A 250 4.64 13.72 -17.53
CA ASN A 250 4.96 14.99 -18.15
C ASN A 250 3.68 15.82 -18.31
N MET A 251 3.52 16.85 -17.47
CA MET A 251 2.34 17.73 -17.47
C MET A 251 2.17 18.59 -18.73
N THR A 252 3.15 18.59 -19.66
CA THR A 252 2.94 19.21 -20.98
C THR A 252 2.10 18.33 -21.91
N SER A 253 2.03 17.01 -21.68
CA SER A 253 1.16 16.09 -22.42
C SER A 253 -0.29 16.22 -21.98
N ASN A 254 -1.22 16.33 -22.95
CA ASN A 254 -2.65 16.38 -22.65
C ASN A 254 -3.13 15.09 -21.97
N THR A 255 -2.66 13.93 -22.45
CA THR A 255 -2.96 12.62 -21.86
C THR A 255 -2.54 12.55 -20.39
N CYS A 256 -1.34 13.03 -20.06
CA CYS A 256 -0.90 13.06 -18.67
C CYS A 256 -1.72 14.01 -17.80
N ARG A 257 -2.03 15.22 -18.28
CA ARG A 257 -2.85 16.16 -17.50
C ARG A 257 -4.20 15.56 -17.17
N GLN A 258 -4.86 14.94 -18.13
CA GLN A 258 -6.17 14.32 -17.93
C GLN A 258 -6.09 13.14 -16.95
N LEU A 259 -5.14 12.22 -17.13
CA LEU A 259 -4.96 11.08 -16.21
C LEU A 259 -4.68 11.52 -14.78
N VAL A 260 -3.75 12.46 -14.58
CA VAL A 260 -3.39 12.97 -13.25
C VAL A 260 -4.56 13.72 -12.63
N SER A 261 -5.30 14.52 -13.40
CA SER A 261 -6.50 15.21 -12.93
C SER A 261 -7.58 14.21 -12.50
N SER A 262 -7.84 13.15 -13.29
CA SER A 262 -8.81 12.12 -12.93
C SER A 262 -8.44 11.39 -11.63
N LEU A 263 -7.14 11.14 -11.39
CA LEU A 263 -6.68 10.58 -10.11
C LEU A 263 -6.88 11.55 -8.93
N GLN A 264 -6.68 12.85 -9.14
CA GLN A 264 -6.81 13.87 -8.09
C GLN A 264 -8.26 14.17 -7.72
N LEU A 265 -9.17 14.14 -8.69
CA LEU A 265 -10.61 14.35 -8.46
C LEU A 265 -11.28 13.11 -7.85
N ASP A 266 -10.65 11.95 -7.97
CA ASP A 266 -11.13 10.67 -7.46
C ASP A 266 -12.60 10.37 -7.81
N GLU A 267 -12.98 10.57 -9.07
CA GLU A 267 -14.35 10.35 -9.57
C GLU A 267 -14.68 8.86 -9.70
N GLY A 268 -14.66 8.13 -8.58
CA GLY A 268 -14.90 6.70 -8.51
C GLY A 268 -13.69 5.85 -8.90
N VAL A 269 -12.47 6.42 -8.85
CA VAL A 269 -11.22 5.67 -9.03
C VAL A 269 -10.94 4.82 -7.80
N TRP A 270 -11.07 5.39 -6.60
CA TRP A 270 -10.91 4.70 -5.33
C TRP A 270 -12.21 4.65 -4.54
N GLN A 271 -12.51 3.49 -3.95
CA GLN A 271 -13.71 3.31 -3.12
C GLN A 271 -13.43 2.30 -2.01
N LEU A 272 -13.92 2.56 -0.80
CA LEU A 272 -14.01 1.53 0.24
C LEU A 272 -15.29 0.69 0.04
N LYS A 273 -15.17 -0.64 0.14
CA LYS A 273 -16.28 -1.61 0.04
C LYS A 273 -16.17 -2.76 1.02
#